data_AF-A0A1W9QY94-F1
#
_entry.id   AF-A0A1W9QY94-F1
#
_cell.length_a   1.000
_cell.length_b   1.000
_cell.length_c   1.000
_cell.angle_alpha   90.00
_cell.angle_beta   90.00
_cell.angle_gamma   90.00
#
_symmetry.space_group_name_H-M   'P 1'
#
loop_
_entity.id
_entity.type
_entity.pdbx_description
1 polymer ?
#
loop_
_entity_poly.entity_id
_entity_poly.type
_entity_poly.pdbx_seq_one_letter_code
_entity_poly.pdbx_strand_id
1 'polypeptide(L)'
;MKNRYVLDVNILFSGILSQKEIYRKMFSENIFYTPDFALIELDKYKEVILKKLNFHKKKYAILLFFFFLKLLLFPIISYLILHIIMLKNCAMILI
;
A
#
# COMPACT_ATOMS: atom_id res chain seq x y z
N MET A 1 -8.94 -15.21 -12.61
CA MET A 1 -8.53 -13.83 -12.95
C MET A 1 -8.10 -13.13 -11.68
N LYS A 2 -7.03 -12.31 -11.71
CA LYS A 2 -6.66 -11.47 -10.56
C LYS A 2 -7.55 -10.24 -10.52
N ASN A 3 -8.09 -9.92 -9.35
CA ASN A 3 -8.85 -8.68 -9.17
C ASN A 3 -7.91 -7.48 -9.08
N ARG A 4 -8.42 -6.31 -9.46
CA ARG A 4 -7.68 -5.04 -9.52
C ARG A 4 -8.30 -4.07 -8.52
N TYR A 5 -7.48 -3.56 -7.61
CA TYR A 5 -7.94 -2.65 -6.55
C TYR A 5 -7.07 -1.40 -6.49
N VAL A 6 -7.70 -0.26 -6.21
CA VAL A 6 -7.00 0.95 -5.79
C VAL A 6 -6.94 0.93 -4.26
N LEU A 7 -5.75 1.15 -3.72
CA LEU A 7 -5.47 1.05 -2.30
C LEU A 7 -5.10 2.44 -1.77
N ASP A 8 -5.78 2.84 -0.70
CA ASP A 8 -5.40 4.02 0.06
C ASP A 8 -4.11 3.76 0.84
N VAL A 9 -3.28 4.78 1.01
CA VAL A 9 -2.00 4.68 1.70
C VAL A 9 -2.19 4.26 3.17
N ASN A 10 -3.28 4.68 3.83
CA ASN A 10 -3.59 4.27 5.20
C ASN A 10 -3.86 2.76 5.32
N ILE A 11 -4.45 2.16 4.28
CA ILE A 11 -4.67 0.71 4.23
C ILE A 11 -3.34 -0.01 3.99
N LEU A 12 -2.46 0.56 3.17
CA LEU A 12 -1.10 0.04 2.97
C LEU A 12 -0.33 0.00 4.29
N PHE A 13 -0.35 1.12 5.03
CA PHE A 13 0.26 1.21 6.35
C PHE A 13 -0.32 0.22 7.34
N SER A 14 -1.64 0.08 7.37
CA SER A 14 -2.31 -0.90 8.24
C SER A 14 -1.85 -2.33 7.94
N GLY A 15 -1.71 -2.66 6.65
CA GLY A 15 -1.17 -3.95 6.21
C GLY A 15 0.27 -4.18 6.65
N ILE A 16 1.13 -3.17 6.48
CA ILE A 16 2.54 -3.19 6.89
C ILE A 16 2.68 -3.35 8.41
N LEU A 17 1.92 -2.54 9.16
CA LEU A 17 2.03 -2.47 10.62
C LEU A 17 1.44 -3.67 11.34
N SER A 18 0.37 -4.25 10.80
CA SER A 18 -0.31 -5.37 11.45
C SER A 18 0.46 -6.69 11.34
N GLN A 19 1.38 -6.81 10.37
CA GLN A 19 2.14 -8.03 10.04
C GLN A 19 1.29 -9.28 9.77
N LYS A 20 -0.04 -9.15 9.67
CA LYS A 20 -0.96 -10.28 9.53
C LYS A 20 -0.76 -10.96 8.18
N GLU A 21 -0.75 -12.28 8.20
CA GLU A 21 -0.55 -13.11 7.00
C GLU A 21 -1.64 -12.86 5.94
N ILE A 22 -2.85 -12.51 6.37
CA ILE A 22 -3.97 -12.17 5.47
C ILE A 22 -3.60 -11.09 4.47
N TYR A 23 -2.85 -10.06 4.85
CA TYR A 23 -2.43 -9.01 3.93
C TYR A 23 -1.44 -9.57 2.90
N ARG A 24 -0.47 -10.38 3.31
CA ARG A 24 0.48 -11.01 2.37
C ARG A 24 -0.24 -11.86 1.32
N LYS A 25 -1.26 -12.62 1.76
CA LYS A 25 -2.11 -13.42 0.89
C LYS A 25 -2.90 -12.52 -0.08
N MET A 26 -3.57 -11.49 0.43
CA MET A 26 -4.30 -10.52 -0.41
C MET A 26 -3.41 -9.88 -1.47
N PHE A 27 -2.23 -9.35 -1.09
CA PHE A 27 -1.24 -8.74 -1.99
C PHE A 27 -0.66 -9.74 -3.01
N SER A 28 -0.68 -11.04 -2.73
CA SER A 28 -0.21 -12.06 -3.69
C SER A 28 -1.26 -12.46 -4.73
N GLU A 29 -2.53 -12.47 -4.34
CA GLU A 29 -3.65 -12.95 -5.16
C GLU A 29 -4.24 -11.85 -6.06
N ASN A 30 -4.03 -10.57 -5.72
CA ASN A 30 -4.62 -9.43 -6.40
C ASN A 30 -3.57 -8.43 -6.91
N ILE A 31 -4.00 -7.51 -7.77
CA ILE A 31 -3.18 -6.41 -8.26
C ILE A 31 -3.64 -5.14 -7.53
N PHE A 32 -2.70 -4.45 -6.89
CA PHE A 32 -2.98 -3.23 -6.15
C PHE A 32 -2.31 -2.02 -6.79
N TYR A 33 -3.08 -0.94 -6.89
CA TYR A 33 -2.66 0.36 -7.37
C TYR A 33 -2.63 1.32 -6.20
N THR A 34 -1.54 2.06 -6.03
CA THR A 34 -1.42 3.08 -4.99
C THR A 34 -0.81 4.33 -5.62
N PRO A 35 -1.13 5.53 -5.10
CA PRO A 35 -0.45 6.73 -5.56
C PRO A 35 1.03 6.70 -5.20
N ASP A 36 1.85 7.32 -6.04
CA ASP A 36 3.30 7.51 -5.83
C ASP A 36 3.64 8.22 -4.52
N PHE A 37 2.79 9.14 -4.03
CA PHE A 37 3.01 9.80 -2.73
C PHE A 37 2.99 8.83 -1.54
N ALA A 38 2.49 7.60 -1.71
CA ALA A 38 2.62 6.55 -0.71
C ALA A 38 4.07 6.32 -0.29
N LEU A 39 5.03 6.49 -1.21
CA LEU A 39 6.46 6.42 -0.92
C LEU A 39 6.91 7.55 0.01
N ILE A 40 6.42 8.77 -0.22
CA ILE A 40 6.75 9.96 0.58
C ILE A 40 6.21 9.80 2.00
N GLU A 41 4.97 9.34 2.14
CA GLU A 41 4.41 9.06 3.46
C GLU A 41 5.17 7.92 4.15
N LEU A 42 5.57 6.88 3.42
CA LEU A 42 6.31 5.75 4.01
C LEU A 42 7.66 6.17 4.57
N ASP A 43 8.36 7.09 3.90
CA ASP A 43 9.60 7.65 4.43
C ASP A 43 9.33 8.53 5.68
N LYS A 44 8.27 9.34 5.65
CA LYS A 44 7.85 10.15 6.82
C LYS A 44 7.56 9.30 8.06
N TYR A 45 6.90 8.15 7.89
CA TYR A 45 6.55 7.26 9.00
C TYR A 45 7.59 6.17 9.29
N LYS A 46 8.71 6.14 8.58
CA LYS A 46 9.76 5.11 8.69
C LYS A 46 10.22 4.85 10.12
N GLU A 47 10.56 5.90 10.86
CA GLU A 47 11.04 5.77 12.25
C GLU A 47 9.95 5.20 13.18
N VAL A 48 8.69 5.58 12.96
CA VAL A 48 7.54 5.05 13.71
C VAL A 48 7.35 3.56 13.40
N ILE A 49 7.43 3.19 12.13
CA ILE A 49 7.28 1.80 11.69
C ILE A 49 8.43 0.94 12.24
N LEU A 50 9.67 1.41 12.17
CA LEU A 50 10.84 0.71 12.72
C LEU A 50 10.70 0.46 14.22
N LYS A 51 10.28 1.48 14.98
CA LYS A 51 10.03 1.36 16.43
C LYS A 51 8.90 0.36 16.72
N LYS A 52 7.77 0.46 16.01
CA LYS A 52 6.58 -0.36 16.28
C LYS A 52 6.77 -1.83 15.88
N LEU A 53 7.55 -2.10 14.84
CA LEU A 53 7.81 -3.47 14.37
C LEU A 53 9.05 -4.10 15.01
N ASN A 54 9.75 -3.35 15.87
CA ASN A 54 11.04 -3.74 16.47
C ASN A 54 12.02 -4.32 15.43
N PHE A 55 12.02 -3.73 14.23
CA PHE A 55 12.80 -4.22 13.10
C PHE A 55 14.16 -3.56 13.02
N HIS A 56 15.19 -4.37 12.74
CA HIS A 56 16.42 -3.84 12.17
C HIS A 56 16.15 -3.30 10.76
N LYS A 57 16.88 -2.23 10.39
CA LYS A 57 16.78 -1.56 9.08
C LYS A 57 16.76 -2.53 7.88
N LYS A 58 17.50 -3.65 7.95
CA LYS A 58 17.50 -4.71 6.92
C LYS A 58 16.14 -5.41 6.77
N LYS A 59 15.46 -5.77 7.87
CA LYS A 59 14.14 -6.42 7.82
C LYS A 59 13.07 -5.47 7.27
N TYR A 60 13.17 -4.18 7.60
CA TYR A 60 12.29 -3.15 7.05
C TYR A 60 12.44 -3.00 5.53
N ALA A 61 13.67 -2.96 5.03
CA ALA A 61 13.91 -2.90 3.58
C ALA A 61 13.31 -4.09 2.83
N ILE A 62 13.44 -5.32 3.38
CA ILE A 62 12.85 -6.53 2.79
C ILE A 62 11.32 -6.47 2.79
N LEU A 63 10.72 -5.97 3.87
CA LEU A 63 9.27 -5.81 3.97
C LEU A 63 8.75 -4.81 2.93
N LEU A 64 9.36 -3.63 2.87
CA LEU A 64 9.01 -2.60 1.89
C LEU A 64 9.16 -3.14 0.47
N PHE A 65 10.28 -3.81 0.19
CA PHE A 65 10.52 -4.40 -1.12
C PHE A 65 9.41 -5.39 -1.50
N PHE A 66 8.97 -6.24 -0.57
CA PHE A 66 7.86 -7.18 -0.83
C PHE A 66 6.54 -6.47 -1.17
N PHE A 67 6.19 -5.40 -0.44
CA PHE A 67 4.96 -4.66 -0.73
C PHE A 67 5.06 -3.88 -2.04
N PHE A 68 6.18 -3.18 -2.26
CA PHE A 68 6.35 -2.33 -3.46
C PHE A 68 6.56 -3.10 -4.74
N LEU A 69 7.18 -4.29 -4.71
CA LEU A 69 7.27 -5.16 -5.89
C LEU A 69 5.88 -5.58 -6.41
N LYS A 70 4.88 -5.58 -5.52
CA LYS A 70 3.50 -6.00 -5.83
C LYS A 70 2.54 -4.84 -6.03
N LEU A 71 3.02 -3.61 -5.89
CA LEU A 71 2.24 -2.39 -6.05
C LEU A 71 2.57 -1.72 -7.38
N LEU A 72 1.52 -1.36 -8.12
CA LEU A 72 1.66 -0.50 -9.30
C LEU A 72 1.45 0.95 -8.88
N LEU A 73 2.53 1.74 -8.94
CA LEU A 73 2.51 3.16 -8.59
C LEU A 73 1.87 3.98 -9.71
N PHE A 74 0.95 4.85 -9.34
CA PHE A 74 0.34 5.83 -10.24
C PHE A 74 0.79 7.25 -9.89
N PRO A 75 1.12 8.09 -10.88
CA PRO A 75 1.49 9.48 -10.63
C PRO A 75 0.34 10.24 -9.97
N ILE A 76 0.65 11.12 -9.02
CA ILE A 76 -0.34 11.79 -8.17
C ILE A 76 -1.46 12.49 -8.94
N ILE A 77 -1.14 13.08 -10.08
CA ILE A 77 -2.10 13.77 -10.97
C ILE A 77 -3.10 12.76 -11.54
N SER A 78 -2.62 11.57 -11.93
CA SER A 78 -3.49 10.49 -12.39
C SER A 78 -4.29 9.87 -11.24
N TYR A 79 -3.76 9.81 -10.02
CA TYR A 79 -4.51 9.37 -8.84
C TYR A 79 -5.63 10.35 -8.49
N LEU A 80 -5.42 11.66 -8.55
CA LEU A 80 -6.46 12.64 -8.26
C LEU A 80 -7.64 12.51 -9.25
N ILE A 81 -7.32 12.34 -10.53
CA ILE A 81 -8.31 12.09 -11.59
C ILE A 81 -9.00 10.73 -11.36
N LEU A 82 -8.24 9.68 -11.02
CA LEU A 82 -8.78 8.36 -10.72
C LEU A 82 -9.67 8.40 -9.47
N HIS A 83 -9.32 9.16 -8.44
CA HIS A 83 -10.13 9.32 -7.23
C HIS A 83 -11.46 10.01 -7.55
N ILE A 84 -11.44 11.03 -8.40
CA ILE A 84 -12.66 11.72 -8.90
C ILE A 84 -13.53 10.78 -9.77
N ILE A 85 -12.90 9.92 -10.58
CA ILE A 85 -13.61 8.93 -11.44
C ILE A 85 -14.09 7.71 -10.63
N MET A 86 -13.31 7.25 -9.66
CA MET A 86 -13.60 6.09 -8.79
C MET A 86 -14.76 6.41 -7.85
N LEU A 87 -14.84 7.65 -7.33
CA LEU A 87 -16.03 8.14 -6.61
C LEU A 87 -17.32 8.04 -7.44
N LYS A 88 -17.22 7.97 -8.78
CA LYS A 88 -18.37 7.82 -9.67
C LYS A 88 -18.66 6.37 -10.09
N ASN A 89 -17.67 5.45 -10.12
CA ASN A 89 -17.81 4.20 -10.88
C ASN A 89 -17.17 2.92 -10.29
N CYS A 90 -16.54 2.91 -9.11
CA CYS A 90 -15.98 1.68 -8.55
C CYS A 90 -16.19 1.55 -7.04
N ALA A 91 -16.47 0.31 -6.60
CA ALA A 91 -16.59 -0.04 -5.18
C ALA A 91 -15.24 0.13 -4.49
N MET A 92 -15.15 1.18 -3.67
CA MET A 92 -14.05 1.41 -2.75
C MET A 92 -14.14 0.35 -1.64
N ILE A 93 -13.09 -0.45 -1.45
CA ILE A 93 -13.02 -1.33 -0.29
C ILE A 93 -12.66 -0.45 0.93
N LEU A 94 -13.68 0.07 1.60
CA LEU A 94 -13.63 0.40 3.01
C LEU A 94 -13.89 -0.90 3.79
N ILE A 95 -12.86 -1.47 4.40
CA ILE A 95 -13.01 -2.46 5.48
C ILE A 95 -12.36 -1.87 6.73
#